data_AF-A0A520E8F2-F1
#
_entry.id   AF-A0A520E8F2-F1
#
_cell.length_a   1.000
_cell.length_b   1.000
_cell.length_c   1.000
_cell.angle_alpha   90.00
_cell.angle_beta   90.00
_cell.angle_gamma   90.00
#
_symmetry.space_group_name_H-M   'P 1'
#
loop_
_entity.id
_entity.type
_entity.pdbx_description
1 polymer ?
#
loop_
_entity_poly.entity_id
_entity_poly.type
_entity_poly.pdbx_seq_one_letter_code
_entity_poly.pdbx_strand_id
1 'polypeptide(L)' 'ISVIRGPGSGTNEEAVRVLKASPRWVPGIQNGKPVRVKYNIQVNFTLQ' A
#
# COMPACT_ATOMS: atom_id res chain seq x y z
N ILE A 1 -5.64 3.23 -4.09
CA ILE A 1 -4.39 2.45 -4.05
C ILE A 1 -3.95 2.33 -5.49
N SER A 2 -2.77 2.84 -5.83
CA SER A 2 -2.27 2.88 -7.21
C SER A 2 -0.94 2.17 -7.25
N VAL A 3 -0.81 1.15 -8.10
CA VAL A 3 0.45 0.42 -8.28
C VAL A 3 1.38 1.28 -9.14
N ILE A 4 2.51 1.68 -8.59
CA ILE A 4 3.45 2.64 -9.21
C ILE A 4 4.35 1.93 -10.23
N ARG A 5 4.76 0.69 -9.93
CA ARG A 5 5.57 -0.22 -10.76
C ARG A 5 5.48 -1.63 -10.15
N GLY A 6 5.34 -2.66 -10.98
CA GLY A 6 5.42 -4.04 -10.52
C GLY A 6 5.68 -5.00 -11.69
N PRO A 7 6.38 -6.12 -11.45
CA PRO A 7 6.60 -7.15 -12.46
C PRO A 7 5.23 -7.74 -12.85
N GLY A 8 4.88 -7.67 -14.13
CA GLY A 8 3.52 -7.93 -14.63
C GLY A 8 3.06 -9.40 -14.59
N SER A 9 3.07 -10.05 -13.42
CA SER A 9 2.72 -11.47 -13.24
C SER A 9 1.76 -11.70 -12.06
N GLY A 10 0.56 -11.10 -12.06
CA GLY A 10 -0.49 -11.32 -11.04
C GLY A 10 -0.19 -10.73 -9.64
N THR A 11 1.05 -10.32 -9.43
CA THR A 11 1.59 -9.73 -8.22
C THR A 11 0.93 -8.40 -7.87
N ASN A 12 0.54 -7.63 -8.89
CA ASN A 12 -0.12 -6.33 -8.72
C ASN A 12 -1.55 -6.47 -8.18
N GLU A 13 -2.30 -7.46 -8.65
CA GLU A 13 -3.66 -7.74 -8.14
C GLU A 13 -3.60 -8.20 -6.69
N GLU A 14 -2.65 -9.07 -6.35
CA GLU A 14 -2.48 -9.58 -5.00
C GLU A 14 -2.04 -8.47 -4.03
N ALA A 15 -1.12 -7.59 -4.45
CA ALA A 15 -0.74 -6.40 -3.67
C ALA A 15 -1.95 -5.49 -3.37
N VAL A 16 -2.82 -5.26 -4.36
CA VAL A 16 -4.03 -4.44 -4.18
C VAL A 16 -5.03 -5.14 -3.26
N ARG A 17 -5.17 -6.47 -3.36
CA ARG A 17 -6.05 -7.27 -2.48
C ARG A 17 -5.60 -7.18 -1.03
N VAL A 18 -4.32 -7.41 -0.75
CA VAL A 18 -3.75 -7.34 0.61
C VAL A 18 -3.88 -5.93 1.19
N LEU A 19 -3.58 -4.90 0.41
CA LEU A 19 -3.74 -3.50 0.87
C LEU A 19 -5.19 -3.15 1.16
N LYS A 20 -6.17 -3.68 0.41
CA LYS A 20 -7.60 -3.53 0.71
C LYS A 20 -8.06 -4.32 1.93
N ALA A 21 -7.47 -5.49 2.18
CA ALA A 21 -7.76 -6.31 3.35
C ALA A 21 -7.07 -5.82 4.63
N SER A 22 -6.09 -4.91 4.51
CA SER A 22 -5.37 -4.36 5.65
C SER A 22 -6.29 -3.49 6.54
N PRO A 23 -6.04 -3.45 7.86
CA PRO A 23 -6.83 -2.63 8.78
C PRO A 23 -6.73 -1.15 8.44
N ARG A 24 -7.60 -0.30 9.01
CA ARG A 24 -7.55 1.15 8.79
C ARG A 24 -6.22 1.70 9.31
N TRP A 25 -5.40 2.25 8.43
CA TRP A 25 -4.11 2.80 8.83
C TRP A 25 -4.29 4.06 9.65
N VAL A 26 -3.41 4.23 10.63
CA VAL A 26 -3.37 5.42 11.46
C VAL A 26 -3.01 6.61 10.57
N PRO A 27 -3.86 7.64 10.48
CA PRO A 27 -3.55 8.83 9.70
C PRO A 27 -2.36 9.55 10.33
N GLY A 28 -1.50 10.14 9.50
CA GLY A 28 -0.45 11.02 10.01
C GLY A 28 -1.08 12.23 10.69
N ILE A 29 -0.56 12.65 11.83
CA ILE A 29 -1.00 13.87 12.50
C ILE A 29 -0.07 14.99 12.08
N GLN A 30 -0.60 15.99 11.37
CA GLN A 30 0.12 17.24 11.11
C GLN A 30 -0.58 18.37 11.87
N ASN A 31 0.18 19.07 12.71
CA ASN A 31 -0.29 20.21 13.48
C ASN A 31 -1.58 19.92 14.29
N GLY A 32 -1.64 18.73 14.92
CA GLY A 32 -2.79 18.27 15.71
C GLY A 32 -4.01 17.81 14.89
N LYS A 33 -3.94 17.83 13.55
CA LYS A 33 -5.03 17.39 12.68
C LYS A 33 -4.66 16.08 11.96
N PRO A 34 -5.57 15.09 11.88
CA PRO A 34 -5.35 13.89 11.09
C PRO A 34 -5.35 14.27 9.61
N VAL A 35 -4.21 14.08 8.95
CA VAL A 35 -4.03 14.35 7.52
C VAL A 35 -3.91 13.05 6.74
N ARG A 36 -4.49 13.04 5.54
CA ARG A 36 -4.39 11.91 4.62
C ARG A 36 -2.99 11.87 4.00
N VAL A 37 -2.14 11.05 4.57
CA VAL A 37 -0.78 10.79 4.07
C VAL A 37 -0.79 9.74 2.96
N LYS A 38 0.01 9.97 1.92
CA LYS A 38 0.30 8.97 0.89
C LYS A 38 1.58 8.25 1.31
N TYR A 39 1.50 6.96 1.61
CA TYR A 39 2.68 6.12 1.85
C TYR A 39 3.03 5.34 0.59
N ASN A 40 4.31 5.35 0.23
CA ASN A 40 4.87 4.46 -0.78
C ASN A 40 5.42 3.23 -0.06
N ILE A 41 4.72 2.10 -0.19
CA ILE A 41 5.19 0.83 0.37
C ILE A 41 5.78 0.01 -0.77
N GLN A 42 7.00 -0.47 -0.53
CA GLN A 42 7.69 -1.40 -1.42
C GLN A 42 7.27 -2.82 -1.01
N VAL A 43 6.56 -3.51 -1.87
CA VAL A 43 6.18 -4.91 -1.66
C VAL A 43 7.16 -5.78 -2.44
N ASN A 44 8.02 -6.50 -1.72
CA ASN A 44 8.96 -7.45 -2.31
C ASN A 44 8.31 -8.82 -2.38
N PHE A 45 8.16 -9.36 -3.58
CA PHE A 45 7.67 -10.71 -3.81
C PHE A 45 8.87 -11.63 -4.02
N THR A 46 8.99 -12.65 -3.18
CA THR A 46 9.95 -13.73 -3.39
C THR A 46 9.17 -14.92 -3.93
N LEU A 47 9.55 -15.37 -5.14
CA LEU A 47 9.05 -16.63 -5.69
C LEU A 47 9.92 -17.72 -5.09
N GLN A 48 9.32 -18.64 -4.34
CA GLN A 48 10.01 -19.78 -3.76
C GLN A 48 9.99 -20.96 -4.74
#